data_AF-A0A101XLR2-F1
#
_entry.id   AF-A0A101XLR2-F1
#
_cell.length_a   1.000
_cell.length_b   1.000
_cell.length_c   1.000
_cell.angle_alpha   90.00
_cell.angle_beta   90.00
_cell.angle_gamma   90.00
#
_symmetry.space_group_name_H-M   'P 1'
#
loop_
_entity.id
_entity.type
_entity.pdbx_description
1 polymer ?
#
loop_
_entity_poly.entity_id
_entity_poly.type
_entity_poly.pdbx_seq_one_letter_code
_entity_poly.pdbx_strand_id
1 'polypeptide(L)'
;MPGSTIAGRLERLPWTSFHSKLIVLLALGEFFELYDLFVGGFVTVPVSHYYGISLASSIYYVVAMMFLGAFVGAIIFTLIGDVWGRRAALLFNLVLMSVAYLATPFAPNPLVLGILRFIAGLGVGPEALIVIDIMTSEFFPARFRGKALAIAYTIAWTAPIVVAALAYVLVPHVYYGLYGWQWLFIIGGLGIILVIPFRFLIPESPRWLEVHGREREAESIVSRIEEVARREKGGTPRTRARRGG
;
A
#
# COMPACT_ATOMS: atom_id res chain seq x y z
N MET A 1 -12.41 -10.33 -31.50
CA MET A 1 -12.85 -11.51 -30.72
C MET A 1 -12.57 -11.26 -29.25
N PRO A 2 -13.55 -11.36 -28.33
CA PRO A 2 -13.35 -11.09 -26.89
C PRO A 2 -12.34 -12.02 -26.18
N GLY A 3 -11.85 -13.06 -26.86
CA GLY A 3 -10.91 -14.05 -26.30
C GLY A 3 -9.42 -13.71 -26.42
N SER A 4 -9.05 -12.71 -27.23
CA SER A 4 -7.65 -12.33 -27.49
C SER A 4 -7.16 -11.13 -26.67
N THR A 5 -8.05 -10.42 -25.98
CA THR A 5 -7.67 -9.24 -25.18
C THR A 5 -6.97 -9.66 -23.90
N ILE A 6 -6.07 -8.82 -23.40
CA ILE A 6 -5.30 -9.05 -22.17
C ILE A 6 -6.23 -9.33 -20.99
N ALA A 7 -7.27 -8.51 -20.83
CA ALA A 7 -8.29 -8.70 -19.80
C ALA A 7 -8.96 -10.09 -19.88
N GLY A 8 -9.31 -10.54 -21.09
CA GLY A 8 -9.93 -11.85 -21.30
C GLY A 8 -9.00 -13.03 -20.97
N ARG A 9 -7.69 -12.86 -21.11
CA ARG A 9 -6.68 -13.87 -20.74
C ARG A 9 -6.52 -13.95 -19.22
N LEU A 10 -6.41 -12.80 -18.56
CA LEU A 10 -6.28 -12.73 -17.10
C LEU A 10 -7.52 -13.33 -16.41
N GLU A 11 -8.73 -13.09 -16.91
CA GLU A 11 -9.98 -13.63 -16.35
C GLU A 11 -10.06 -15.17 -16.36
N ARG A 12 -9.31 -15.84 -17.24
CA ARG A 12 -9.30 -17.30 -17.34
C ARG A 12 -8.33 -17.97 -16.38
N LEU A 13 -7.40 -17.21 -15.79
CA LEU A 13 -6.32 -17.79 -14.98
C LEU A 13 -6.86 -18.47 -13.71
N PRO A 14 -6.35 -19.67 -13.35
CA PRO A 14 -6.57 -20.22 -12.03
C PRO A 14 -5.79 -19.42 -10.99
N TRP A 15 -6.16 -19.57 -9.72
CA TRP A 15 -5.34 -19.05 -8.63
C TRP A 15 -3.99 -19.81 -8.57
N THR A 16 -2.89 -19.07 -8.49
CA THR A 16 -1.50 -19.58 -8.54
C THR A 16 -0.64 -18.96 -7.43
N SER A 17 0.62 -19.39 -7.32
CA SER A 17 1.58 -18.74 -6.42
C SER A 17 1.83 -17.28 -6.76
N PHE A 18 1.73 -16.88 -8.04
CA PHE A 18 1.80 -15.48 -8.46
C PHE A 18 0.74 -14.64 -7.74
N HIS A 19 -0.52 -15.07 -7.80
CA HIS A 19 -1.64 -14.39 -7.15
C HIS A 19 -1.45 -14.33 -5.63
N SER A 20 -1.01 -15.43 -5.02
CA SER A 20 -0.78 -15.51 -3.57
C SER A 20 0.34 -14.56 -3.12
N LYS A 21 1.46 -14.53 -3.85
CA LYS A 21 2.57 -13.59 -3.60
C LYS A 21 2.11 -12.16 -3.80
N LEU A 22 1.40 -11.86 -4.88
CA LEU A 22 0.89 -10.53 -5.16
C LEU A 22 0.03 -10.02 -3.99
N ILE A 23 -0.95 -10.80 -3.51
CA ILE A 23 -1.76 -10.39 -2.35
C ILE A 23 -0.92 -10.07 -1.12
N VAL A 24 0.08 -10.89 -0.79
CA VAL A 24 0.95 -10.62 0.36
C VAL A 24 1.71 -9.31 0.16
N LEU A 25 2.23 -9.05 -1.04
CA LEU A 25 2.93 -7.80 -1.35
C LEU A 25 2.01 -6.57 -1.26
N LEU A 26 0.76 -6.70 -1.75
CA LEU A 26 -0.24 -5.63 -1.65
C LEU A 26 -0.64 -5.38 -0.19
N ALA A 27 -0.86 -6.46 0.57
CA ALA A 27 -1.24 -6.38 1.97
C ALA A 27 -0.16 -5.79 2.88
N LEU A 28 1.12 -6.00 2.56
CA LEU A 28 2.23 -5.39 3.30
C LEU A 28 2.25 -3.87 3.15
N GLY A 29 1.86 -3.34 1.99
CA GLY A 29 1.67 -1.91 1.78
C GLY A 29 0.61 -1.32 2.69
N GLU A 30 -0.58 -1.89 2.57
CA GLU A 30 -1.75 -1.51 3.37
C GLU A 30 -1.52 -1.67 4.87
N PHE A 31 -0.77 -2.70 5.28
CA PHE A 31 -0.37 -2.88 6.67
C PHE A 31 0.33 -1.63 7.22
N PHE A 32 1.26 -1.03 6.47
CA PHE A 32 1.96 0.16 6.94
C PHE A 32 1.12 1.44 6.81
N GLU A 33 0.17 1.48 5.88
CA GLU A 33 -0.84 2.53 5.85
C GLU A 33 -1.70 2.52 7.13
N LEU A 34 -2.24 1.35 7.48
CA LEU A 34 -3.01 1.17 8.70
C LEU A 34 -2.14 1.33 9.95
N TYR A 35 -0.87 0.94 9.89
CA TYR A 35 0.09 1.25 10.95
C TYR A 35 0.12 2.76 11.21
N ASP A 36 0.26 3.59 10.17
CA ASP A 36 0.30 5.04 10.32
C ASP A 36 -1.01 5.60 10.91
N LEU A 37 -2.12 5.17 10.32
CA LEU A 37 -3.45 5.59 10.73
C LEU A 37 -3.68 5.40 12.24
N PHE A 38 -3.28 4.24 12.77
CA PHE A 38 -3.51 3.89 14.17
C PHE A 38 -2.43 4.43 15.11
N VAL A 39 -1.17 4.60 14.65
CA VAL A 39 -0.12 5.26 15.44
C VAL A 39 -0.58 6.64 15.89
N GLY A 40 -1.26 7.40 15.01
CA GLY A 40 -1.80 8.71 15.35
C GLY A 40 -2.64 8.70 16.64
N GLY A 41 -3.49 7.69 16.82
CA GLY A 41 -4.32 7.54 18.02
C GLY A 41 -3.50 7.40 19.30
N PHE A 42 -2.49 6.53 19.30
CA PHE A 42 -1.65 6.26 20.48
C PHE A 42 -0.65 7.37 20.81
N VAL A 43 -0.32 8.21 19.82
CA VAL A 43 0.71 9.25 19.94
C VAL A 43 0.13 10.60 20.42
N THR A 44 -1.16 10.86 20.19
CA THR A 44 -1.78 12.16 20.50
C THR A 44 -1.60 12.62 21.95
N VAL A 45 -1.85 11.75 22.92
CA VAL A 45 -1.69 12.10 24.35
C VAL A 45 -0.21 12.31 24.72
N PRO A 46 0.73 11.39 24.42
CA PRO A 46 2.16 11.62 24.64
C PRO A 46 2.69 12.90 24.02
N VAL A 47 2.29 13.22 22.78
CA VAL A 47 2.72 14.45 22.08
C VAL A 47 2.18 15.71 22.77
N SER A 48 0.94 15.67 23.26
CA SER A 48 0.35 16.78 24.02
C SER A 48 1.18 17.09 25.26
N HIS A 49 1.56 16.07 26.02
CA HIS A 49 2.44 16.22 27.19
C HIS A 49 3.85 16.65 26.82
N TYR A 50 4.44 16.07 25.77
CA TYR A 50 5.81 16.35 25.34
C TYR A 50 6.03 17.80 24.92
N TYR A 51 5.10 18.39 24.16
CA TYR A 51 5.19 19.79 23.73
C TYR A 51 4.46 20.78 24.64
N GLY A 52 3.78 20.31 25.69
CA GLY A 52 2.98 21.18 26.57
C GLY A 52 1.81 21.86 25.87
N ILE A 53 1.22 21.21 24.86
CA ILE A 53 0.08 21.74 24.09
C ILE A 53 -1.22 21.07 24.49
N SER A 54 -2.36 21.70 24.18
CA SER A 54 -3.67 21.08 24.41
C SER A 54 -3.84 19.77 23.62
N LEU A 55 -4.67 18.85 24.13
CA LEU A 55 -4.99 17.62 23.42
C LEU A 55 -5.60 17.89 22.04
N ALA A 56 -6.46 18.91 21.93
CA ALA A 56 -7.04 19.32 20.64
C ALA A 56 -5.96 19.75 19.63
N SER A 57 -4.98 20.52 20.07
CA SER A 57 -3.83 20.91 19.22
C SER A 57 -2.99 19.69 18.83
N SER A 58 -2.77 18.75 19.75
CA SER A 58 -2.05 17.51 19.43
C SER A 58 -2.78 16.66 18.39
N ILE A 59 -4.10 16.49 18.52
CA ILE A 59 -4.95 15.82 17.52
C ILE A 59 -4.85 16.53 16.16
N TYR A 60 -4.88 17.86 16.15
CA TYR A 60 -4.71 18.62 14.92
C TYR A 60 -3.36 18.31 14.23
N TYR A 61 -2.24 18.44 14.93
CA TYR A 61 -0.92 18.23 14.35
C TYR A 61 -0.63 16.77 14.00
N VAL A 62 -1.08 15.81 14.82
CA VAL A 62 -0.77 14.38 14.63
C VAL A 62 -1.73 13.71 13.64
N VAL A 63 -3.02 14.01 13.71
CA VAL A 63 -4.06 13.26 13.00
C VAL A 63 -4.66 14.07 11.86
N ALA A 64 -5.14 15.29 12.13
CA ALA A 64 -5.82 16.09 11.11
C ALA A 64 -4.90 16.46 9.94
N MET A 65 -3.65 16.87 10.24
CA MET A 65 -2.65 17.17 9.20
C MET A 65 -2.31 15.95 8.34
N MET A 66 -2.25 14.75 8.93
CA MET A 66 -2.05 13.50 8.18
C MET A 66 -3.21 13.22 7.23
N PHE A 67 -4.47 13.35 7.68
CA PHE A 67 -5.63 13.14 6.81
C PHE A 67 -5.73 14.20 5.70
N LEU A 68 -5.38 15.45 6.01
CA LEU A 68 -5.30 16.48 4.98
C LEU A 68 -4.23 16.12 3.93
N GLY A 69 -3.08 15.62 4.38
CA GLY A 69 -2.06 15.05 3.50
C GLY A 69 -2.60 13.90 2.66
N ALA A 70 -3.30 12.94 3.27
CA ALA A 70 -3.88 11.79 2.56
C ALA A 70 -4.87 12.21 1.49
N PHE A 71 -5.74 13.18 1.77
CA PHE A 71 -6.65 13.72 0.78
C PHE A 71 -5.92 14.31 -0.44
N VAL A 72 -4.92 15.15 -0.20
CA VAL A 72 -4.12 15.78 -1.28
C VAL A 72 -3.29 14.72 -2.02
N GLY A 73 -2.69 13.79 -1.28
CA GLY A 73 -1.88 12.70 -1.80
C GLY A 73 -2.67 11.76 -2.70
N ALA A 74 -3.89 11.39 -2.31
CA ALA A 74 -4.77 10.56 -3.13
C ALA A 74 -4.99 11.19 -4.51
N ILE A 75 -5.19 12.51 -4.59
CA ILE A 75 -5.34 13.20 -5.88
C ILE A 75 -4.04 13.17 -6.67
N ILE A 76 -2.92 13.60 -6.06
CA ILE A 76 -1.63 13.74 -6.74
C ILE A 76 -1.13 12.38 -7.26
N PHE A 77 -1.09 11.37 -6.40
CA PHE A 77 -0.49 10.09 -6.75
C PHE A 77 -1.40 9.21 -7.60
N THR A 78 -2.72 9.42 -7.59
CA THR A 78 -3.62 8.81 -8.58
C THR A 78 -3.28 9.35 -9.98
N LEU A 79 -3.11 10.67 -10.12
CA LEU A 79 -2.71 11.29 -11.39
C LEU A 79 -1.31 10.83 -11.84
N ILE A 80 -0.35 10.75 -10.92
CA ILE A 80 0.98 10.20 -11.21
C ILE A 80 0.86 8.75 -11.68
N GLY A 81 0.00 7.95 -11.03
CA GLY A 81 -0.24 6.56 -11.41
C GLY A 81 -0.85 6.42 -12.81
N ASP A 82 -1.68 7.39 -13.22
CA ASP A 82 -2.26 7.42 -14.56
C ASP A 82 -1.22 7.75 -15.63
N VAL A 83 -0.27 8.65 -15.34
CA VAL A 83 0.69 9.17 -16.33
C VAL A 83 2.02 8.39 -16.35
N TRP A 84 2.58 8.06 -15.19
CA TRP A 84 3.89 7.40 -15.05
C TRP A 84 3.81 5.91 -14.75
N GLY A 85 2.60 5.39 -14.57
CA GLY A 85 2.35 3.99 -14.23
C GLY A 85 2.16 3.80 -12.74
N ARG A 86 1.43 2.74 -12.41
CA ARG A 86 1.00 2.45 -11.05
C ARG A 86 2.20 2.13 -10.18
N ARG A 87 3.17 1.35 -10.69
CA ARG A 87 4.37 0.98 -9.93
C ARG A 87 5.20 2.20 -9.53
N ALA A 88 5.30 3.20 -10.40
CA ALA A 88 6.04 4.43 -10.11
C ALA A 88 5.37 5.23 -8.99
N ALA A 89 4.06 5.42 -9.07
CA ALA A 89 3.28 6.09 -8.02
C ALA A 89 3.47 5.41 -6.65
N LEU A 90 3.44 4.07 -6.64
CA LEU A 90 3.63 3.23 -5.44
C LEU A 90 5.05 3.20 -4.87
N LEU A 91 6.04 3.61 -5.64
CA LEU A 91 7.40 3.77 -5.14
C LEU A 91 7.59 5.17 -4.56
N PHE A 92 7.11 6.19 -5.26
CA PHE A 92 7.25 7.56 -4.81
C PHE A 92 6.48 7.85 -3.52
N ASN A 93 5.26 7.31 -3.38
CA ASN A 93 4.46 7.49 -2.16
C ASN A 93 5.15 6.87 -0.93
N LEU A 94 5.69 5.64 -1.03
CA LEU A 94 6.35 4.94 0.07
C LEU A 94 7.69 5.58 0.45
N VAL A 95 8.46 6.06 -0.53
CA VAL A 95 9.69 6.81 -0.25
C VAL A 95 9.36 8.10 0.50
N LEU A 96 8.36 8.85 0.02
CA LEU A 96 7.92 10.08 0.69
C LEU A 96 7.43 9.80 2.11
N MET A 97 6.58 8.78 2.26
CA MET A 97 6.01 8.36 3.53
C MET A 97 7.11 7.95 4.51
N SER A 98 8.03 7.06 4.11
CA SER A 98 9.11 6.56 4.98
C SER A 98 10.04 7.68 5.46
N VAL A 99 10.46 8.58 4.58
CA VAL A 99 11.33 9.71 4.96
C VAL A 99 10.62 10.64 5.94
N ALA A 100 9.37 10.99 5.66
CA ALA A 100 8.59 11.83 6.57
C ALA A 100 8.34 11.14 7.92
N TYR A 101 8.08 9.83 7.91
CA TYR A 101 7.92 9.01 9.12
C TYR A 101 9.17 9.02 10.00
N LEU A 102 10.34 8.78 9.39
CA LEU A 102 11.61 8.76 10.13
C LEU A 102 12.01 10.15 10.62
N ALA A 103 11.59 11.22 9.93
CA ALA A 103 11.84 12.59 10.37
C ALA A 103 10.87 13.05 11.50
N THR A 104 9.62 12.58 11.49
CA THR A 104 8.56 12.92 12.47
C THR A 104 9.00 12.87 13.94
N PRO A 105 9.69 11.83 14.44
CA PRO A 105 10.12 11.78 15.83
C PRO A 105 11.08 12.91 16.22
N PHE A 106 11.82 13.47 15.26
CA PHE A 106 12.82 14.52 15.50
C PHE A 106 12.27 15.93 15.29
N ALA A 107 10.95 16.09 15.17
CA ALA A 107 10.34 17.41 15.08
C ALA A 107 10.69 18.26 16.33
N PRO A 108 11.19 19.49 16.17
CA PRO A 108 11.54 20.34 17.31
C PRO A 108 10.34 21.06 17.92
N ASN A 109 9.22 21.14 17.19
CA ASN A 109 8.01 21.82 17.64
C ASN A 109 6.75 21.25 16.94
N PRO A 110 5.55 21.53 17.46
CA PRO A 110 4.30 20.99 16.91
C PRO A 110 4.01 21.37 15.46
N LEU A 111 4.45 22.55 15.01
CA LEU A 111 4.25 22.97 13.62
C LEU A 111 5.05 22.09 12.66
N VAL A 112 6.33 21.85 12.95
CA VAL A 112 7.18 20.95 12.15
C VAL A 112 6.62 19.52 12.19
N LEU A 113 6.14 19.07 13.35
CA LEU A 113 5.45 17.77 13.48
C LEU A 113 4.25 17.70 12.52
N GLY A 114 3.39 18.72 12.53
CA GLY A 114 2.22 18.78 11.65
C GLY A 114 2.59 18.76 10.17
N ILE A 115 3.63 19.50 9.77
CA ILE A 115 4.12 19.50 8.39
C ILE A 115 4.63 18.11 8.00
N LEU A 116 5.42 17.46 8.85
CA LEU A 116 5.92 16.10 8.60
C LEU A 116 4.78 15.08 8.52
N ARG A 117 3.75 15.21 9.37
CA ARG A 117 2.54 14.38 9.31
C ARG A 117 1.73 14.62 8.05
N PHE A 118 1.62 15.85 7.58
CA PHE A 118 1.03 16.16 6.28
C PHE A 118 1.81 15.52 5.13
N ILE A 119 3.15 15.64 5.12
CA ILE A 119 3.99 15.03 4.09
C ILE A 119 3.90 13.50 4.12
N ALA A 120 3.90 12.89 5.31
CA ALA A 120 3.66 11.46 5.47
C ALA A 120 2.29 11.06 4.91
N GLY A 121 1.25 11.85 5.24
CA GLY A 121 -0.10 11.67 4.73
C GLY A 121 -0.20 11.70 3.21
N LEU A 122 0.59 12.52 2.51
CA LEU A 122 0.63 12.52 1.04
C LEU A 122 0.94 11.11 0.48
N GLY A 123 1.73 10.31 1.20
CA GLY A 123 2.05 8.94 0.80
C GLY A 123 0.97 7.89 1.13
N VAL A 124 0.18 8.13 2.19
CA VAL A 124 -0.90 7.25 2.69
C VAL A 124 -2.07 7.20 1.70
N GLY A 125 -2.61 8.35 1.31
CA GLY A 125 -3.85 8.43 0.52
C GLY A 125 -3.97 7.56 -0.74
N PRO A 126 -2.94 7.45 -1.60
CA PRO A 126 -3.02 6.63 -2.82
C PRO A 126 -2.89 5.13 -2.58
N GLU A 127 -2.43 4.69 -1.42
CA GLU A 127 -2.01 3.32 -1.18
C GLU A 127 -3.19 2.34 -1.26
N ALA A 128 -4.22 2.48 -0.43
CA ALA A 128 -5.44 1.65 -0.51
C ALA A 128 -6.08 1.62 -1.92
N LEU A 129 -6.21 2.78 -2.57
CA LEU A 129 -6.85 2.90 -3.88
C LEU A 129 -6.04 2.24 -5.00
N ILE A 130 -4.73 2.49 -5.06
CA ILE A 130 -3.87 2.03 -6.16
C ILE A 130 -3.41 0.60 -5.91
N VAL A 131 -2.99 0.27 -4.70
CA VAL A 131 -2.40 -1.03 -4.35
C VAL A 131 -3.47 -2.08 -4.27
N ILE A 132 -4.51 -1.89 -3.47
CA ILE A 132 -5.46 -2.96 -3.26
C ILE A 132 -6.49 -2.98 -4.38
N ASP A 133 -7.20 -1.89 -4.61
CA ASP A 133 -8.39 -1.96 -5.46
C ASP A 133 -8.04 -2.08 -6.95
N ILE A 134 -7.14 -1.22 -7.45
CA ILE A 134 -6.75 -1.25 -8.87
C ILE A 134 -5.97 -2.52 -9.20
N MET A 135 -4.88 -2.84 -8.48
CA MET A 135 -4.09 -4.05 -8.80
C MET A 135 -4.88 -5.33 -8.61
N THR A 136 -5.73 -5.43 -7.58
CA THR A 136 -6.56 -6.63 -7.42
C THR A 136 -7.56 -6.76 -8.57
N SER A 137 -8.18 -5.65 -9.00
CA SER A 137 -9.11 -5.69 -10.13
C SER A 137 -8.44 -6.05 -11.47
N GLU A 138 -7.17 -5.70 -11.63
CA GLU A 138 -6.43 -5.88 -12.89
C GLU A 138 -5.74 -7.25 -12.99
N PHE A 139 -5.23 -7.79 -11.88
CA PHE A 139 -4.52 -9.06 -11.89
C PHE A 139 -5.38 -10.27 -11.52
N PHE A 140 -6.49 -10.07 -10.79
CA PHE A 140 -7.33 -11.18 -10.35
C PHE A 140 -8.57 -11.37 -11.23
N PRO A 141 -8.90 -12.61 -11.60
CA PRO A 141 -10.20 -12.95 -12.18
C PRO A 141 -11.34 -12.49 -11.28
N ALA A 142 -12.46 -12.04 -11.86
CA ALA A 142 -13.62 -11.54 -11.13
C ALA A 142 -14.11 -12.50 -10.04
N ARG A 143 -14.10 -13.81 -10.31
CA ARG A 143 -14.47 -14.87 -9.35
C ARG A 143 -13.60 -14.94 -8.07
N PHE A 144 -12.39 -14.39 -8.11
CA PHE A 144 -11.43 -14.43 -6.99
C PHE A 144 -11.17 -13.06 -6.37
N ARG A 145 -11.60 -11.95 -7.00
CA ARG A 145 -11.35 -10.59 -6.51
C ARG A 145 -11.81 -10.37 -5.07
N GLY A 146 -13.05 -10.74 -4.74
CA GLY A 146 -13.56 -10.57 -3.36
C GLY A 146 -12.74 -11.33 -2.32
N LYS A 147 -12.31 -12.56 -2.65
CA LYS A 147 -11.43 -13.37 -1.78
C LYS A 147 -10.05 -12.73 -1.62
N ALA A 148 -9.47 -12.22 -2.71
CA ALA A 148 -8.18 -11.55 -2.70
C ALA A 148 -8.20 -10.30 -1.82
N LEU A 149 -9.22 -9.45 -1.98
CA LEU A 149 -9.45 -8.26 -1.15
C LEU A 149 -9.60 -8.65 0.33
N ALA A 150 -10.44 -9.64 0.63
CA ALA A 150 -10.65 -10.09 2.00
C ALA A 150 -9.35 -10.57 2.67
N ILE A 151 -8.53 -11.34 1.97
CA ILE A 151 -7.22 -11.80 2.49
C ILE A 151 -6.27 -10.61 2.69
N ALA A 152 -6.19 -9.70 1.71
CA ALA A 152 -5.30 -8.55 1.79
C ALA A 152 -5.65 -7.66 2.98
N TYR A 153 -6.93 -7.29 3.13
CA TYR A 153 -7.39 -6.52 4.28
C TYR A 153 -7.24 -7.28 5.59
N THR A 154 -7.50 -8.59 5.64
CA THR A 154 -7.30 -9.37 6.88
C THR A 154 -5.86 -9.30 7.36
N ILE A 155 -4.89 -9.38 6.45
CA ILE A 155 -3.46 -9.23 6.78
C ILE A 155 -3.17 -7.78 7.21
N ALA A 156 -3.65 -6.79 6.47
CA ALA A 156 -3.38 -5.39 6.76
C ALA A 156 -3.94 -4.95 8.12
N TRP A 157 -5.16 -5.39 8.47
CA TRP A 157 -5.84 -5.11 9.73
C TRP A 157 -5.21 -5.80 10.95
N THR A 158 -4.10 -6.52 10.78
CA THR A 158 -3.24 -6.89 11.91
C THR A 158 -2.36 -5.74 12.39
N ALA A 159 -2.16 -4.70 11.58
CA ALA A 159 -1.35 -3.53 11.92
C ALA A 159 -1.79 -2.82 13.21
N PRO A 160 -3.09 -2.54 13.45
CA PRO A 160 -3.53 -1.91 14.69
C PRO A 160 -3.19 -2.72 15.94
N ILE A 161 -3.22 -4.06 15.84
CA ILE A 161 -2.84 -4.97 16.94
C ILE A 161 -1.34 -4.81 17.24
N VAL A 162 -0.51 -4.79 16.20
CA VAL A 162 0.93 -4.57 16.32
C VAL A 162 1.23 -3.20 16.92
N VAL A 163 0.59 -2.14 16.42
CA VAL A 163 0.76 -0.78 16.92
C VAL A 163 0.34 -0.70 18.39
N ALA A 164 -0.79 -1.29 18.77
CA ALA A 164 -1.25 -1.29 20.16
C ALA A 164 -0.28 -2.01 21.09
N ALA A 165 0.25 -3.17 20.67
CA ALA A 165 1.25 -3.91 21.44
C ALA A 165 2.57 -3.12 21.58
N LEU A 166 3.05 -2.52 20.48
CA LEU A 166 4.23 -1.64 20.51
C LEU A 166 3.99 -0.42 21.40
N ALA A 167 2.82 0.22 21.30
CA ALA A 167 2.48 1.38 22.10
C ALA A 167 2.45 1.04 23.60
N TYR A 168 1.87 -0.10 23.96
CA TYR A 168 1.84 -0.58 25.35
C TYR A 168 3.25 -0.75 25.94
N VAL A 169 4.18 -1.30 25.18
CA VAL A 169 5.57 -1.53 25.63
C VAL A 169 6.39 -0.25 25.60
N LEU A 170 6.25 0.54 24.54
CA LEU A 170 7.17 1.65 24.25
C LEU A 170 6.74 2.96 24.93
N VAL A 171 5.48 3.38 24.75
CA VAL A 171 4.99 4.73 25.13
C VAL A 171 5.26 5.10 26.59
N PRO A 172 5.12 4.20 27.58
CA PRO A 172 5.37 4.54 28.98
C PRO A 172 6.85 4.78 29.34
N HIS A 173 7.79 4.47 28.43
CA HIS A 173 9.21 4.40 28.72
C HIS A 173 10.02 5.34 27.82
N VAL A 174 11.25 5.65 28.25
CA VAL A 174 12.25 6.37 27.46
C VAL A 174 13.42 5.42 27.20
N TYR A 175 13.75 5.21 25.93
CA TYR A 175 14.84 4.34 25.50
C TYR A 175 15.85 5.15 24.69
N TYR A 176 17.14 5.04 25.05
CA TYR A 176 18.24 5.70 24.34
C TYR A 176 18.04 7.22 24.13
N GLY A 177 17.41 7.91 25.09
CA GLY A 177 17.12 9.34 25.01
C GLY A 177 15.91 9.72 24.15
N LEU A 178 15.17 8.74 23.62
CA LEU A 178 13.94 8.94 22.85
C LEU A 178 12.73 8.42 23.62
N TYR A 179 11.64 9.19 23.57
CA TYR A 179 10.35 8.83 24.13
C TYR A 179 9.71 7.70 23.33
N GLY A 180 8.95 6.83 24.00
CA GLY A 180 8.30 5.69 23.36
C GLY A 180 7.47 6.00 22.12
N TRP A 181 6.79 7.14 22.09
CA TRP A 181 6.00 7.57 20.94
C TRP A 181 6.87 7.86 19.69
N GLN A 182 8.12 8.32 19.88
CA GLN A 182 9.07 8.54 18.79
C GLN A 182 9.46 7.20 18.15
N TRP A 183 9.65 6.16 18.96
CA TRP A 183 9.98 4.82 18.48
C TRP A 183 8.88 4.21 17.61
N LEU A 184 7.60 4.53 17.85
CA LEU A 184 6.51 4.08 16.99
C LEU A 184 6.69 4.57 15.54
N PHE A 185 7.10 5.82 15.35
CA PHE A 185 7.41 6.35 14.03
C PHE A 185 8.68 5.77 13.44
N ILE A 186 9.73 5.54 14.25
CA ILE A 186 10.98 4.94 13.77
C ILE A 186 10.74 3.51 13.27
N ILE A 187 10.06 2.68 14.06
CA ILE A 187 9.74 1.29 13.71
C ILE A 187 8.85 1.24 12.45
N GLY A 188 7.82 2.09 12.38
CA GLY A 188 6.98 2.20 11.20
C GLY A 188 7.77 2.60 9.96
N GLY A 189 8.60 3.65 10.07
CA GLY A 189 9.41 4.18 8.98
C GLY A 189 10.41 3.16 8.44
N LEU A 190 11.10 2.45 9.33
CA LEU A 190 12.00 1.36 8.96
C LEU A 190 11.24 0.19 8.32
N GLY A 191 10.07 -0.15 8.84
CA GLY A 191 9.21 -1.18 8.26
C GLY A 191 8.77 -0.85 6.84
N ILE A 192 8.39 0.41 6.57
CA ILE A 192 8.06 0.88 5.23
C ILE A 192 9.27 0.75 4.29
N ILE A 193 10.47 1.12 4.75
CA ILE A 193 11.70 0.97 3.95
C ILE A 193 11.93 -0.49 3.56
N LEU A 194 11.68 -1.44 4.47
CA LEU A 194 11.79 -2.86 4.18
C LEU A 194 10.80 -3.33 3.11
N VAL A 195 9.67 -2.65 2.91
CA VAL A 195 8.68 -2.97 1.87
C VAL A 195 9.09 -2.44 0.49
N ILE A 196 9.91 -1.39 0.40
CA ILE A 196 10.30 -0.75 -0.88
C ILE A 196 10.90 -1.76 -1.88
N PRO A 197 11.87 -2.64 -1.52
CA PRO A 197 12.41 -3.63 -2.45
C PRO A 197 11.34 -4.57 -3.04
N PHE A 198 10.32 -4.90 -2.26
CA PHE A 198 9.26 -5.81 -2.69
C PHE A 198 8.32 -5.17 -3.72
N ARG A 199 8.23 -3.83 -3.78
CA ARG A 199 7.51 -3.12 -4.85
C ARG A 199 8.12 -3.35 -6.22
N PHE A 200 9.41 -3.66 -6.29
CA PHE A 200 10.03 -3.99 -7.55
C PHE A 200 9.59 -5.36 -8.08
N LEU A 201 9.01 -6.23 -7.25
CA LEU A 201 8.45 -7.52 -7.65
C LEU A 201 7.04 -7.42 -8.21
N ILE A 202 6.33 -6.32 -7.95
CA ILE A 202 5.00 -6.07 -8.48
C ILE A 202 5.15 -5.65 -9.96
N PRO A 203 4.59 -6.42 -10.91
CA PRO A 203 4.60 -6.02 -12.31
C PRO A 203 3.73 -4.78 -12.52
N GLU A 204 4.05 -3.99 -13.54
CA GLU A 204 3.17 -2.89 -13.95
C GLU A 204 1.84 -3.45 -14.47
N SER A 205 0.79 -2.66 -14.34
CA SER A 205 -0.55 -3.00 -14.81
C SER A 205 -0.56 -3.33 -16.31
N PRO A 206 -0.95 -4.56 -16.71
CA PRO A 206 -1.10 -4.91 -18.12
C PRO A 206 -2.11 -4.03 -18.85
N ARG A 207 -3.15 -3.59 -18.13
CA ARG A 207 -4.19 -2.70 -18.66
C ARG A 207 -3.65 -1.29 -18.88
N TRP A 208 -2.89 -0.76 -17.93
CA TRP A 208 -2.24 0.55 -18.08
C TRP A 208 -1.28 0.54 -19.27
N LEU A 209 -0.49 -0.53 -19.43
CA LEU A 209 0.42 -0.71 -20.56
C LEU A 209 -0.33 -0.76 -21.91
N GLU A 210 -1.47 -1.45 -21.97
CA GLU A 210 -2.32 -1.52 -23.17
C GLU A 210 -2.85 -0.14 -23.57
N VAL A 211 -3.36 0.64 -22.62
CA VAL A 211 -3.85 2.01 -22.85
C VAL A 211 -2.74 2.96 -23.31
N HIS A 212 -1.49 2.73 -22.87
CA HIS A 212 -0.32 3.54 -23.25
C HIS A 212 0.43 3.00 -24.49
N GLY A 213 -0.16 2.05 -25.24
CA GLY A 213 0.45 1.50 -26.46
C GLY A 213 1.67 0.62 -26.24
N ARG A 214 1.95 0.19 -25.00
CA ARG A 214 3.08 -0.67 -24.61
C ARG A 214 2.69 -2.16 -24.66
N GLU A 215 2.12 -2.58 -25.79
CA GLU A 215 1.54 -3.91 -25.96
C GLU A 215 2.52 -5.05 -25.71
N ARG A 216 3.78 -4.91 -26.16
CA ARG A 216 4.82 -5.96 -25.99
C ARG A 216 5.13 -6.24 -24.53
N GLU A 217 5.11 -5.22 -23.69
CA GLU A 217 5.38 -5.36 -22.26
C GLU A 217 4.20 -5.97 -21.54
N ALA A 218 2.99 -5.53 -21.90
CA ALA A 218 1.76 -6.10 -21.39
C ALA A 218 1.65 -7.60 -21.72
N GLU A 219 1.98 -7.97 -22.97
CA GLU A 219 2.04 -9.35 -23.45
C GLU A 219 3.07 -10.19 -22.68
N SER A 220 4.25 -9.63 -22.43
CA SER A 220 5.32 -10.29 -21.67
C SER A 220 4.89 -10.60 -20.23
N ILE A 221 4.25 -9.63 -19.56
CA ILE A 221 3.74 -9.82 -18.19
C ILE A 221 2.68 -10.92 -18.15
N VAL A 222 1.66 -10.84 -19.03
CA VAL A 222 0.57 -11.83 -19.07
C VAL A 222 1.12 -13.22 -19.41
N SER A 223 2.03 -13.32 -20.38
CA SER A 223 2.66 -14.59 -20.77
C SER A 223 3.42 -15.25 -19.63
N ARG A 224 4.13 -14.47 -18.80
CA ARG A 224 4.79 -14.98 -17.59
C ARG A 224 3.80 -15.51 -16.57
N ILE A 225 2.68 -14.81 -16.36
CA ILE A 225 1.63 -15.26 -15.43
C ILE A 225 0.98 -16.56 -15.95
N GLU A 226 0.69 -16.64 -17.25
CA GLU A 226 0.17 -17.85 -17.89
C GLU A 226 1.14 -19.02 -17.81
N GLU A 227 2.45 -18.77 -17.91
CA GLU A 227 3.47 -19.80 -17.75
C GLU A 227 3.48 -20.38 -16.33
N VAL A 228 3.38 -19.52 -15.30
CA VAL A 228 3.23 -19.96 -13.91
C VAL A 228 1.96 -20.82 -13.77
N ALA A 229 0.84 -20.41 -14.37
CA ALA A 229 -0.39 -21.20 -14.36
C ALA A 229 -0.26 -22.54 -15.09
N ARG A 230 0.46 -22.60 -16.22
CA ARG A 230 0.76 -23.86 -16.92
C ARG A 230 1.59 -24.80 -16.06
N ARG A 231 2.65 -24.29 -15.44
CA ARG A 231 3.55 -25.08 -14.57
C ARG A 231 2.84 -25.62 -13.33
N GLU A 232 1.98 -24.84 -12.68
CA GLU A 232 1.36 -25.23 -11.41
C GLU A 232 0.03 -25.99 -11.57
N LYS A 233 -0.72 -25.73 -12.64
CA LYS A 233 -2.11 -26.21 -12.79
C LYS A 233 -2.36 -26.96 -14.10
N GLY A 234 -1.34 -27.18 -14.93
CA GLY A 234 -1.47 -27.92 -16.19
C GLY A 234 -2.09 -27.12 -17.35
N GLY A 235 -2.35 -25.82 -17.17
CA GLY A 235 -2.79 -24.89 -18.22
C GLY A 235 -4.17 -24.26 -18.01
N THR A 236 -4.43 -23.15 -18.70
CA THR A 236 -5.73 -22.46 -18.74
C THR A 236 -6.75 -23.32 -19.48
N PRO A 237 -8.02 -23.39 -19.04
CA PRO A 237 -9.06 -24.08 -19.80
C PRO A 237 -9.10 -23.51 -21.22
N ARG A 238 -8.79 -24.34 -22.22
CA ARG A 238 -8.92 -23.98 -23.63
C ARG A 238 -10.33 -23.48 -23.88
N THR A 239 -10.45 -22.38 -24.61
CA THR A 239 -11.71 -21.85 -25.15
C THR A 239 -12.53 -23.02 -25.67
N ARG A 240 -13.67 -23.33 -25.05
CA ARG A 240 -14.67 -24.18 -25.70
C ARG A 240 -15.11 -23.39 -26.92
N ALA A 241 -14.49 -23.68 -28.07
CA ALA A 241 -15.02 -23.27 -29.35
C ALA A 241 -16.47 -23.74 -29.35
N ARG A 242 -17.41 -22.79 -29.40
CA ARG A 242 -18.82 -23.04 -29.57
C ARG A 242 -18.93 -23.85 -30.86
N ARG A 243 -19.06 -25.18 -30.74
CA ARG A 243 -19.38 -26.05 -31.89
C ARG A 243 -20.72 -25.55 -32.40
N GLY A 244 -20.75 -25.22 -33.68
CA GLY A 244 -21.93 -24.75 -34.37
C GLY A 244 -23.12 -25.68 -34.16
N GLY A 245 -24.27 -25.05 -34.04
CA GLY A 245 -25.61 -25.58 -34.19
C GLY A 245 -26.44 -24.42 -34.70
#